data_AF-A0A2V2E2A8-F1
#
_entry.id   AF-A0A2V2E2A8-F1
#
_cell.length_a   1.000
_cell.length_b   1.000
_cell.length_c   1.000
_cell.angle_alpha   90.00
_cell.angle_beta   90.00
_cell.angle_gamma   90.00
#
_symmetry.space_group_name_H-M   'P 1'
#
loop_
_entity.id
_entity.type
_entity.pdbx_description
1 polymer ?
#
loop_
_entity_poly.entity_id
_entity_poly.type
_entity_poly.pdbx_seq_one_letter_code
_entity_poly.pdbx_strand_id
1 'polypeptide(L)'
;MERGHHYITRGLCAFMAVITAICALPAEGLAARKAEPLEAEEAAQTALEPGMKGEAKVSHELEAQRGRDTKQFYMSDGSYTAVQYAQPVHYRKNGTWAEIDNTLTRAAEGYVNTASDVRFTFSDDTASLPVVRAQYEGCGITFISLEPAADAVQKSRKARRAAPLEAVRVENPAARADAAEQEEIAAAAKV
;
A
#
# COMPACT_ATOMS: atom_id res chain seq x y z
N MET A 1 2.97 -32.62 -51.75
CA MET A 1 2.41 -31.91 -50.57
C MET A 1 2.08 -30.45 -50.90
N GLU A 2 1.51 -30.13 -52.06
CA GLU A 2 1.40 -28.73 -52.52
C GLU A 2 0.01 -28.09 -52.41
N ARG A 3 -1.03 -28.86 -52.09
CA ARG A 3 -2.39 -28.31 -52.00
C ARG A 3 -2.63 -27.43 -50.76
N GLY A 4 -1.86 -27.59 -49.68
CA GLY A 4 -2.05 -26.87 -48.41
C GLY A 4 -1.63 -25.39 -48.41
N HIS A 5 -0.56 -25.05 -49.15
CA HIS A 5 -0.06 -23.67 -49.23
C HIS A 5 -1.06 -22.74 -49.94
N HIS A 6 -1.77 -23.26 -50.95
CA HIS A 6 -2.77 -22.48 -51.67
C HIS A 6 -3.99 -22.11 -50.83
N TYR A 7 -4.36 -22.87 -49.80
CA TYR A 7 -5.47 -22.51 -48.90
C TYR A 7 -5.07 -21.41 -47.90
N ILE A 8 -3.82 -21.44 -47.43
CA ILE A 8 -3.29 -20.45 -46.48
C ILE A 8 -3.07 -19.10 -47.16
N THR A 9 -2.48 -19.09 -48.36
CA THR A 9 -2.28 -17.84 -49.13
C THR A 9 -3.61 -17.25 -49.61
N ARG A 10 -4.59 -18.08 -49.99
CA ARG A 10 -5.94 -17.61 -50.37
C ARG A 10 -6.72 -17.06 -49.17
N GLY A 11 -6.61 -17.69 -48.00
CA GLY A 11 -7.21 -17.20 -46.75
C GLY A 11 -6.61 -15.86 -46.30
N LEU A 12 -5.28 -15.72 -46.40
CA LEU A 12 -4.58 -14.49 -46.06
C LEU A 12 -4.93 -13.34 -47.02
N CYS A 13 -4.99 -13.61 -48.34
CA CYS A 13 -5.42 -12.60 -49.31
C CYS A 13 -6.87 -12.17 -49.10
N ALA A 14 -7.78 -13.10 -48.78
CA ALA A 14 -9.17 -12.76 -48.49
C ALA A 14 -9.30 -11.90 -47.22
N PHE A 15 -8.54 -12.21 -46.18
CA PHE A 15 -8.51 -11.43 -44.93
C PHE A 15 -7.95 -10.00 -45.16
N MET A 16 -6.84 -9.87 -45.91
CA MET A 16 -6.27 -8.57 -46.25
C MET A 16 -7.22 -7.73 -47.12
N ALA A 17 -7.92 -8.34 -48.08
CA ALA A 17 -8.90 -7.64 -48.91
C ALA A 17 -10.09 -7.10 -48.10
N VAL A 18 -10.55 -7.84 -47.08
CA VAL A 18 -11.63 -7.39 -46.18
C VAL A 18 -11.19 -6.21 -45.31
N ILE A 19 -9.96 -6.22 -44.79
CA ILE A 19 -9.39 -5.10 -44.02
C ILE A 19 -9.25 -3.85 -44.89
N THR A 20 -8.74 -3.99 -46.13
CA THR A 20 -8.62 -2.86 -47.06
C THR A 20 -9.98 -2.29 -47.46
N ALA A 21 -11.02 -3.12 -47.59
CA ALA A 21 -12.39 -2.67 -47.86
C ALA A 21 -13.00 -1.88 -46.69
N ILE A 22 -12.71 -2.26 -45.44
CA ILE A 22 -13.15 -1.52 -44.23
C ILE A 22 -12.44 -0.17 -44.13
N CYS A 23 -11.15 -0.10 -44.49
CA CYS A 23 -10.37 1.15 -44.47
C CYS A 23 -10.65 2.10 -45.66
N ALA A 24 -11.38 1.67 -46.69
CA ALA A 24 -11.65 2.45 -47.90
C ALA A 24 -12.94 3.30 -47.83
N LEU A 25 -13.57 3.41 -46.66
CA LEU A 25 -14.67 4.36 -46.45
C LEU A 25 -14.14 5.80 -46.55
N PRO A 26 -14.73 6.68 -47.39
CA PRO A 26 -14.22 8.04 -47.58
C PRO A 26 -14.36 8.86 -46.30
N ALA A 27 -13.23 9.35 -45.78
CA ALA A 27 -13.13 10.23 -44.61
C ALA A 27 -13.51 11.69 -44.93
N GLU A 28 -14.52 11.90 -45.78
CA GLU A 28 -14.93 13.23 -46.24
C GLU A 28 -16.45 13.33 -46.16
N GLY A 29 -16.94 13.72 -44.98
CA GLY A 29 -18.37 13.85 -44.74
C GLY A 29 -18.75 14.32 -43.35
N LEU A 30 -18.04 15.29 -42.77
CA LEU A 30 -18.53 16.08 -41.63
C LEU A 30 -17.76 17.41 -41.53
N ALA A 31 -17.98 18.27 -42.52
CA ALA A 31 -17.72 19.69 -42.40
C ALA A 31 -19.01 20.45 -42.75
N ALA A 32 -19.45 21.28 -41.80
CA ALA A 32 -20.58 22.22 -41.86
C ALA A 32 -22.01 21.64 -41.81
N ARG A 33 -22.42 21.16 -40.62
CA ARG A 33 -23.76 21.47 -40.12
C ARG A 33 -23.60 22.42 -38.92
N LYS A 34 -24.28 23.55 -39.04
CA LYS A 34 -24.41 24.65 -38.07
C LYS A 34 -24.54 24.11 -36.64
N ALA A 35 -23.73 24.65 -35.72
CA ALA A 35 -23.75 24.30 -34.30
C ALA A 35 -25.12 24.64 -33.69
N GLU A 36 -25.90 23.60 -33.40
CA GLU A 36 -26.89 23.62 -32.33
C GLU A 36 -26.35 22.71 -31.22
N PRO A 37 -26.45 23.10 -29.94
CA PRO A 37 -25.77 22.43 -28.86
C PRO A 37 -26.43 21.08 -28.61
N LEU A 38 -25.77 20.00 -29.03
CA LEU A 38 -26.09 18.66 -28.58
C LEU A 38 -25.61 18.52 -27.16
N GLU A 39 -26.58 18.26 -26.30
CA GLU A 39 -26.47 18.26 -24.86
C GLU A 39 -25.32 17.36 -24.38
N ALA A 40 -24.56 17.90 -23.43
CA ALA A 40 -23.59 17.15 -22.67
C ALA A 40 -24.31 15.96 -22.04
N GLU A 41 -23.97 14.74 -22.47
CA GLU A 41 -24.34 13.55 -21.72
C GLU A 41 -23.63 13.61 -20.37
N GLU A 42 -24.44 14.04 -19.42
CA GLU A 42 -24.34 14.00 -17.99
C GLU A 42 -23.98 12.58 -17.52
N ALA A 43 -22.68 12.26 -17.53
CA ALA A 43 -22.15 11.19 -16.69
C ALA A 43 -22.14 11.72 -15.24
N ALA A 44 -23.29 11.56 -14.60
CA ALA A 44 -23.61 11.79 -13.19
C ALA A 44 -22.38 11.92 -12.27
N GLN A 45 -21.87 13.14 -12.19
CA GLN A 45 -21.14 13.59 -11.01
C GLN A 45 -22.23 13.93 -10.00
N THR A 46 -22.66 12.93 -9.24
CA THR A 46 -23.48 13.16 -8.06
C THR A 46 -22.74 14.18 -7.21
N ALA A 47 -23.27 15.40 -7.21
CA ALA A 47 -22.92 16.42 -6.26
C ALA A 47 -23.12 15.80 -4.88
N LEU A 48 -22.01 15.48 -4.22
CA LEU A 48 -22.02 15.17 -2.80
C LEU A 48 -22.50 16.45 -2.12
N GLU A 49 -23.75 16.40 -1.64
CA GLU A 49 -24.33 17.39 -0.76
C GLU A 49 -23.27 17.81 0.29
N PRO A 50 -23.03 19.12 0.51
CA PRO A 50 -22.15 19.59 1.58
C PRO A 50 -22.84 19.38 2.93
N GLY A 51 -23.00 18.12 3.32
CA GLY A 51 -23.60 17.68 4.55
C GLY A 51 -22.54 17.48 5.62
N MET A 52 -22.46 18.45 6.54
CA MET A 52 -21.89 18.28 7.88
C MET A 52 -20.44 17.75 7.92
N LYS A 53 -19.46 18.61 7.65
CA LYS A 53 -18.02 18.25 7.75
C LYS A 53 -17.58 18.01 9.19
N GLY A 54 -17.85 16.82 9.72
CA GLY A 54 -16.91 16.17 10.62
C GLY A 54 -15.74 15.62 9.80
N GLU A 55 -14.57 15.45 10.40
CA GLU A 55 -13.43 14.80 9.74
C GLU A 55 -13.84 13.40 9.24
N ALA A 56 -13.64 13.15 7.95
CA ALA A 56 -13.93 11.86 7.35
C ALA A 56 -13.02 10.79 7.96
N LYS A 57 -13.62 9.69 8.42
CA LYS A 57 -12.89 8.57 9.04
C LYS A 57 -12.68 7.46 8.03
N VAL A 58 -11.59 6.72 8.20
CA VAL A 58 -11.36 5.49 7.43
C VAL A 58 -12.48 4.50 7.72
N SER A 59 -13.18 4.05 6.68
CA SER A 59 -14.18 2.98 6.77
C SER A 59 -13.50 1.61 6.70
N HIS A 60 -12.76 1.35 5.63
CA HIS A 60 -12.03 0.09 5.43
C HIS A 60 -10.87 0.26 4.44
N GLU A 61 -9.94 -0.69 4.47
CA GLU A 61 -8.87 -0.81 3.47
C GLU A 61 -9.40 -1.50 2.20
N LEU A 62 -9.01 -1.01 1.03
CA LEU A 62 -9.25 -1.62 -0.26
C LEU A 62 -8.14 -2.64 -0.55
N GLU A 63 -8.22 -3.81 0.08
CA GLU A 63 -7.13 -4.81 0.03
C GLU A 63 -6.76 -5.26 -1.40
N ALA A 64 -7.74 -5.28 -2.31
CA ALA A 64 -7.52 -5.63 -3.71
C ALA A 64 -6.65 -4.59 -4.47
N GLN A 65 -6.54 -3.38 -3.92
CA GLN A 65 -5.72 -2.28 -4.45
C GLN A 65 -4.38 -2.15 -3.73
N ARG A 66 -3.98 -3.15 -2.93
CA ARG A 66 -2.64 -3.18 -2.32
C ARG A 66 -1.58 -3.16 -3.42
N GLY A 67 -0.68 -2.17 -3.32
CA GLY A 67 0.53 -2.08 -4.14
C GLY A 67 1.74 -2.67 -3.42
N ARG A 68 2.94 -2.56 -4.00
CA ARG A 68 4.18 -2.90 -3.29
C ARG A 68 4.37 -2.05 -2.04
N ASP A 69 4.05 -0.77 -2.15
CA ASP A 69 4.36 0.31 -1.23
C ASP A 69 3.16 1.27 -1.06
N THR A 70 1.96 0.85 -1.46
CA THR A 70 0.74 1.67 -1.39
C THR A 70 -0.37 0.94 -0.66
N LYS A 71 -1.07 1.65 0.23
CA LYS A 71 -2.34 1.22 0.84
C LYS A 71 -3.44 2.20 0.48
N GLN A 72 -4.61 1.71 0.08
CA GLN A 72 -5.77 2.53 -0.26
C GLN A 72 -6.92 2.27 0.71
N PHE A 73 -7.66 3.32 1.04
CA PHE A 73 -8.73 3.30 2.03
C PHE A 73 -9.97 3.98 1.47
N TYR A 74 -11.12 3.39 1.76
CA TYR A 74 -12.42 4.01 1.55
C TYR A 74 -12.81 4.80 2.81
N MET A 75 -13.29 6.02 2.63
CA MET A 75 -13.60 6.95 3.71
C MET A 75 -15.11 6.99 3.99
N SER A 76 -15.50 7.43 5.19
CA SER A 76 -16.90 7.50 5.61
C SER A 76 -17.76 8.49 4.83
N ASP A 77 -17.14 9.46 4.16
CA ASP A 77 -17.79 10.47 3.31
C ASP A 77 -17.88 10.03 1.83
N GLY A 78 -17.48 8.80 1.51
CA GLY A 78 -17.46 8.25 0.16
C GLY A 78 -16.21 8.59 -0.66
N SER A 79 -15.27 9.36 -0.10
CA SER A 79 -13.98 9.64 -0.73
C SER A 79 -12.99 8.47 -0.58
N TYR A 80 -11.85 8.58 -1.26
CA TYR A 80 -10.76 7.60 -1.23
C TYR A 80 -9.46 8.28 -0.84
N THR A 81 -8.66 7.61 0.01
CA THR A 81 -7.31 8.07 0.39
C THR A 81 -6.29 6.98 0.10
N ALA A 82 -5.10 7.36 -0.39
CA ALA A 82 -3.97 6.46 -0.57
C ALA A 82 -2.76 6.91 0.27
N VAL A 83 -2.09 5.96 0.91
CA VAL A 83 -0.83 6.17 1.63
C VAL A 83 0.29 5.53 0.82
N GLN A 84 1.31 6.32 0.51
CA GLN A 84 2.49 5.89 -0.22
C GLN A 84 3.68 5.79 0.75
N TYR A 85 4.34 4.64 0.76
CA TYR A 85 5.52 4.37 1.56
C TYR A 85 6.78 4.45 0.69
N ALA A 86 7.91 4.79 1.32
CA ALA A 86 9.21 4.81 0.64
C ALA A 86 9.81 3.40 0.45
N GLN A 87 9.34 2.44 1.24
CA GLN A 87 9.78 1.04 1.22
C GLN A 87 8.57 0.12 1.06
N PRO A 88 8.75 -1.13 0.59
CA PRO A 88 7.67 -2.10 0.48
C PRO A 88 7.02 -2.37 1.84
N VAL A 89 5.70 -2.41 1.84
CA VAL A 89 4.90 -2.76 3.03
C VAL A 89 4.05 -4.01 2.84
N HIS A 90 4.03 -4.55 1.61
CA HIS A 90 3.39 -5.81 1.27
C HIS A 90 4.41 -6.74 0.62
N TYR A 91 4.16 -8.04 0.69
CA TYR A 91 4.94 -9.06 0.01
C TYR A 91 4.10 -9.76 -1.06
N ARG A 92 4.75 -10.39 -2.05
CA ARG A 92 4.02 -11.18 -3.06
C ARG A 92 3.73 -12.58 -2.54
N LYS A 93 2.46 -12.97 -2.62
CA LYS A 93 1.99 -14.33 -2.34
C LYS A 93 1.08 -14.78 -3.47
N ASN A 94 1.43 -15.87 -4.15
CA ASN A 94 0.63 -16.44 -5.24
C ASN A 94 0.21 -15.42 -6.31
N GLY A 95 1.08 -14.45 -6.58
CA GLY A 95 0.85 -13.44 -7.58
C GLY A 95 0.14 -12.17 -7.09
N THR A 96 -0.42 -12.15 -5.88
CA THR A 96 -1.09 -10.98 -5.30
C THR A 96 -0.25 -10.33 -4.19
N TRP A 97 -0.53 -9.07 -3.89
CA TRP A 97 0.07 -8.35 -2.76
C TRP A 97 -0.67 -8.72 -1.47
N ALA A 98 0.09 -9.16 -0.47
CA ALA A 98 -0.43 -9.59 0.82
C ALA A 98 0.17 -8.78 1.96
N GLU A 99 -0.60 -8.63 3.03
CA GLU A 99 -0.18 -7.95 4.26
C GLU A 99 0.91 -8.72 4.99
N ILE A 100 1.97 -8.01 5.40
CA ILE A 100 2.99 -8.57 6.28
C ILE A 100 2.40 -8.73 7.69
N ASP A 101 2.32 -9.97 8.15
CA ASP A 101 1.92 -10.31 9.51
C ASP A 101 3.14 -10.62 10.37
N ASN A 102 3.50 -9.63 11.20
CA ASN A 102 4.61 -9.70 12.16
C ASN A 102 4.20 -10.32 13.51
N THR A 103 2.97 -10.83 13.64
CA THR A 103 2.56 -11.58 14.83
C THR A 103 3.47 -12.78 15.01
N LEU A 104 3.87 -13.05 16.24
CA LEU A 104 4.75 -14.16 16.57
C LEU A 104 3.94 -15.37 17.03
N THR A 105 4.25 -16.53 16.44
CA THR A 105 3.69 -17.82 16.82
C THR A 105 4.80 -18.72 17.36
N ARG A 106 4.46 -19.56 18.34
CA ARG A 106 5.44 -20.48 18.95
C ARG A 106 5.72 -21.65 18.01
N ALA A 107 7.00 -21.96 17.83
CA ALA A 107 7.56 -23.05 17.05
C ALA A 107 8.54 -23.88 17.89
N ALA A 108 9.18 -24.87 17.26
CA ALA A 108 10.11 -25.78 17.97
C ALA A 108 11.39 -25.08 18.48
N GLU A 109 11.90 -24.10 17.73
CA GLU A 109 13.16 -23.39 18.04
C GLU A 109 12.91 -21.96 18.57
N GLY A 110 11.72 -21.70 19.11
CA GLY A 110 11.32 -20.41 19.66
C GLY A 110 10.11 -19.81 18.95
N TYR A 111 10.19 -18.56 18.52
CA TYR A 111 9.07 -17.83 17.92
C TYR A 111 9.34 -17.45 16.47
N VAL A 112 8.31 -17.50 15.62
CA VAL A 112 8.39 -17.15 14.19
C VAL A 112 7.29 -16.19 13.80
N ASN A 113 7.56 -15.30 12.84
CA ASN A 113 6.53 -14.43 12.28
C ASN A 113 5.51 -15.23 11.43
N THR A 114 4.25 -14.83 11.48
CA THR A 114 3.15 -15.56 10.86
C THR A 114 3.20 -15.53 9.33
N ALA A 115 3.38 -14.36 8.71
CA ALA A 115 3.33 -14.24 7.25
C ALA A 115 4.17 -13.08 6.70
N SER A 116 5.18 -13.40 5.90
CA SER A 116 6.04 -12.45 5.18
C SER A 116 6.86 -13.23 4.14
N ASP A 117 7.52 -12.52 3.23
CA ASP A 117 8.60 -13.06 2.40
C ASP A 117 9.92 -13.23 3.19
N VAL A 118 10.08 -12.50 4.30
CA VAL A 118 11.19 -12.70 5.24
C VAL A 118 10.73 -13.57 6.40
N ARG A 119 11.44 -14.68 6.64
CA ARG A 119 11.24 -15.52 7.81
C ARG A 119 12.14 -15.08 8.94
N PHE A 120 11.53 -14.55 10.00
CA PHE A 120 12.19 -14.27 11.27
C PHE A 120 12.03 -15.43 12.23
N THR A 121 13.10 -15.74 12.97
CA THR A 121 13.09 -16.71 14.06
C THR A 121 13.79 -16.12 15.26
N PHE A 122 13.11 -16.15 16.40
CA PHE A 122 13.59 -15.64 17.69
C PHE A 122 13.76 -16.82 18.63
N SER A 123 15.00 -17.06 19.08
CA SER A 123 15.28 -18.10 20.07
C SER A 123 14.51 -17.83 21.37
N ASP A 124 13.91 -18.88 21.94
CA ASP A 124 13.38 -18.86 23.32
C ASP A 124 14.35 -19.52 24.32
N ASP A 125 15.55 -19.89 23.89
CA ASP A 125 16.59 -20.40 24.77
C ASP A 125 17.10 -19.29 25.70
N THR A 126 16.99 -19.56 27.00
CA THR A 126 17.44 -18.67 28.07
C THR A 126 18.81 -19.09 28.64
N ALA A 127 19.31 -20.28 28.27
CA ALA A 127 20.61 -20.77 28.68
C ALA A 127 21.75 -20.26 27.79
N SER A 128 21.44 -19.78 26.58
CA SER A 128 22.38 -19.17 25.65
C SER A 128 22.00 -17.72 25.32
N LEU A 129 22.90 -17.02 24.61
CA LEU A 129 22.64 -15.65 24.18
C LEU A 129 21.46 -15.64 23.20
N PRO A 130 20.49 -14.71 23.34
CA PRO A 130 19.38 -14.62 22.41
C PRO A 130 19.85 -14.47 20.97
N VAL A 131 19.28 -15.30 20.09
CA VAL A 131 19.57 -15.31 18.66
C VAL A 131 18.33 -14.91 17.88
N VAL A 132 18.50 -14.01 16.92
CA VAL A 132 17.48 -13.69 15.91
C VAL A 132 18.03 -14.06 14.54
N ARG A 133 17.28 -14.82 13.77
CA ARG A 133 17.62 -15.14 12.38
C ARG A 133 16.60 -14.50 11.45
N ALA A 134 17.07 -13.98 10.32
CA ALA A 134 16.22 -13.54 9.23
C ALA A 134 16.66 -14.27 7.95
N GLN A 135 15.70 -14.88 7.25
CA GLN A 135 15.93 -15.58 5.99
C GLN A 135 15.04 -15.00 4.89
N TYR A 136 15.63 -14.74 3.73
CA TYR A 136 14.95 -14.21 2.55
C TYR A 136 15.60 -14.78 1.29
N GLU A 137 14.83 -15.41 0.40
CA GLU A 137 15.31 -15.93 -0.89
C GLU A 137 16.59 -16.79 -0.78
N GLY A 138 16.68 -17.63 0.26
CA GLY A 138 17.84 -18.50 0.51
C GLY A 138 19.06 -17.81 1.14
N CYS A 139 19.05 -16.48 1.27
CA CYS A 139 20.03 -15.72 2.03
C CYS A 139 19.61 -15.58 3.48
N GLY A 140 20.57 -15.62 4.41
CA GLY A 140 20.29 -15.53 5.83
C GLY A 140 21.26 -14.63 6.58
N ILE A 141 20.73 -13.85 7.52
CA ILE A 141 21.52 -13.11 8.51
C ILE A 141 21.16 -13.58 9.90
N THR A 142 22.13 -13.54 10.81
CA THR A 142 21.96 -13.92 12.21
C THR A 142 22.47 -12.81 13.11
N PHE A 143 21.64 -12.41 14.06
CA PHE A 143 21.97 -11.48 15.12
C PHE A 143 22.13 -12.28 16.41
N ILE A 144 23.22 -12.06 17.12
CA ILE A 144 23.46 -12.66 18.44
C ILE A 144 23.68 -11.51 19.40
N SER A 145 23.04 -11.54 20.56
CA SER A 145 23.34 -10.58 21.61
C SER A 145 24.79 -10.74 22.04
N LEU A 146 25.59 -9.69 22.00
CA LEU A 146 26.91 -9.71 22.63
C LEU A 146 26.74 -9.61 24.14
N GLU A 147 27.58 -10.32 24.89
CA GLU A 147 27.67 -10.05 26.32
C GLU A 147 28.12 -8.59 26.50
N PRO A 148 27.36 -7.80 27.26
CA PRO A 148 27.80 -6.44 27.57
C PRO A 148 29.12 -6.51 28.34
N ALA A 149 30.08 -5.66 27.98
CA ALA A 149 31.25 -5.42 28.82
C ALA A 149 30.76 -5.17 30.26
N ALA A 150 31.35 -5.84 31.25
CA ALA A 150 30.83 -5.92 32.62
C ALA A 150 30.42 -4.55 33.21
N ASP A 151 31.11 -3.48 32.83
CA ASP A 151 30.86 -2.11 33.29
C ASP A 151 29.59 -1.46 32.71
N ALA A 152 29.14 -1.87 31.52
CA ALA A 152 27.95 -1.34 30.85
C ALA A 152 26.63 -1.83 31.49
N VAL A 153 26.62 -3.04 32.05
CA VAL A 153 25.45 -3.64 32.72
C VAL A 153 25.15 -2.95 34.05
N GLN A 154 26.18 -2.62 34.81
CA GLN A 154 26.04 -1.98 36.12
C GLN A 154 25.40 -0.59 35.98
N LYS A 155 25.83 0.17 34.96
CA LYS A 155 25.37 1.54 34.70
C LYS A 155 23.91 1.57 34.19
N SER A 156 23.55 0.64 33.30
CA SER A 156 22.17 0.54 32.74
C SER A 156 21.16 0.02 33.77
N ARG A 157 21.51 -0.95 34.62
CA ARG A 157 20.64 -1.42 35.72
C ARG A 157 20.38 -0.35 36.76
N LYS A 158 21.40 0.44 37.12
CA LYS A 158 21.24 1.54 38.09
C LYS A 158 20.37 2.68 37.52
N ALA A 159 20.49 2.97 36.23
CA ALA A 159 19.64 3.94 35.53
C ALA A 159 18.18 3.45 35.38
N ARG A 160 17.97 2.18 35.00
CA ARG A 160 16.63 1.59 34.80
C ARG A 160 15.86 1.38 36.10
N ARG A 161 16.54 1.21 37.23
CA ARG A 161 15.91 1.11 38.56
C ARG A 161 15.60 2.48 39.18
N ALA A 162 16.19 3.56 38.65
CA ALA A 162 15.99 4.92 39.14
C ALA A 162 14.90 5.69 38.36
N ALA A 163 14.52 5.23 37.17
CA ALA A 163 13.46 5.83 36.38
C ALA A 163 12.13 5.11 36.63
N PRO A 164 11.03 5.82 36.98
CA PRO A 164 9.69 5.24 36.88
C PRO A 164 9.43 4.82 35.43
N LEU A 165 8.66 3.74 35.22
CA LEU A 165 8.09 3.44 33.91
C LEU A 165 7.04 4.51 33.60
N GLU A 166 7.47 5.68 33.17
CA GLU A 166 6.58 6.64 32.53
C GLU A 166 6.12 6.02 31.22
N ALA A 167 4.82 5.84 31.07
CA ALA A 167 4.24 5.50 29.78
C ALA A 167 4.72 6.56 28.79
N VAL A 168 5.59 6.17 27.85
CA VAL A 168 5.98 7.05 26.74
C VAL A 168 4.68 7.35 25.99
N ARG A 169 4.09 8.51 26.27
CA ARG A 169 3.05 9.08 25.44
C ARG A 169 3.74 9.38 24.12
N VAL A 170 3.52 8.52 23.13
CA VAL A 170 3.88 8.81 21.75
C VAL A 170 3.01 9.99 21.35
N GLU A 171 3.55 11.19 21.49
CA GLU A 171 2.92 12.39 20.95
C GLU A 171 2.93 12.25 19.44
N ASN A 172 1.74 12.07 18.86
CA ASN A 172 1.55 12.12 17.43
C ASN A 172 1.82 13.55 16.98
N PRO A 173 2.88 13.82 16.18
CA PRO A 173 3.21 15.18 15.75
C PRO A 173 2.13 15.82 14.87
N ALA A 174 1.21 15.01 14.30
CA ALA A 174 0.04 15.52 13.57
C ALA A 174 -0.93 16.31 14.46
N ALA A 175 -1.11 15.91 15.73
CA ALA A 175 -2.04 16.57 16.65
C ALA A 175 -1.57 17.97 17.10
N ARG A 176 -0.29 18.29 16.91
CA ARG A 176 0.28 19.59 17.28
C ARG A 176 0.05 20.66 16.21
N ALA A 177 -0.17 20.24 14.96
CA ALA A 177 -0.54 21.16 13.88
C ALA A 177 -1.97 21.67 14.05
N ASP A 178 -2.90 20.78 14.43
CA ASP A 178 -4.32 21.12 14.59
C ASP A 178 -4.58 22.09 15.78
N ALA A 179 -3.78 21.99 16.85
CA ALA A 179 -3.92 22.87 18.02
C ALA A 179 -3.41 24.30 17.76
N ALA A 180 -2.36 24.45 16.94
CA ALA A 180 -1.82 25.76 16.58
C ALA A 180 -2.77 26.53 15.66
N GLU A 181 -3.44 25.83 14.75
CA GLU A 181 -4.44 26.43 13.86
C GLU A 181 -5.69 26.87 14.63
N GLN A 182 -6.15 26.08 15.61
CA GLN A 182 -7.33 26.42 16.42
C GLN A 182 -7.12 27.64 17.34
N GLU A 183 -5.91 27.86 17.85
CA GLU A 183 -5.60 29.02 18.69
C GLU A 183 -5.52 30.32 17.87
N GLU A 184 -5.03 30.24 16.63
CA GLU A 184 -5.00 31.38 15.69
C GLU A 184 -6.41 31.78 15.22
N ILE A 185 -7.29 30.81 14.95
CA ILE A 185 -8.69 31.06 14.56
C ILE A 185 -9.51 31.62 15.74
N ALA A 186 -9.24 31.17 16.97
CA ALA A 186 -9.90 31.70 18.18
C ALA A 186 -9.43 33.11 18.56
N ALA A 187 -8.18 33.47 18.26
CA ALA A 187 -7.66 34.83 18.45
C ALA A 187 -8.22 35.82 17.42
N ALA A 188 -8.42 35.38 16.16
CA ALA A 188 -9.01 36.20 15.10
C ALA A 188 -10.52 36.47 15.31
N ALA A 189 -11.22 35.64 16.07
CA ALA A 189 -12.65 35.81 16.38
C ALA A 189 -12.95 36.77 17.54
N LYS A 190 -11.92 37.38 18.17
CA LYS A 190 -12.05 38.31 19.31
C LYS A 190 -11.69 39.77 19.00
N VAL A 191 -11.54 40.15 17.73
CA VAL A 191 -11.34 41.55 17.28
C VAL A 191 -12.61 42.08 16.63
#